data_AF-A0A067SFU6-F1
#
_entry.id   AF-A0A067SFU6-F1
#
_cell.length_a   1.000
_cell.length_b   1.000
_cell.length_c   1.000
_cell.angle_alpha   90.00
_cell.angle_beta   90.00
_cell.angle_gamma   90.00
#
_symmetry.space_group_name_H-M   'P 1'
#
loop_
_entity.id
_entity.type
_entity.pdbx_description
1 polymer ?
#
loop_
_entity_poly.entity_id
_entity_poly.type
_entity_poly.pdbx_seq_one_letter_code
_entity_poly.pdbx_strand_id
1 'polypeptide(L)'
;MGQYWKFVNIDKRQDTGHLGKMGEFFFSGESTTLMYLLALPAVPLKNATSDLARGAQPAGSWAGDRIICLGDYADSWPKGKVLATDFQPLEAPEENNVEQGGKTSKDADDLKSPSDFTDQCRTLSRVSYGEGKAIAYPLDRVWVLRNLTKKIYVRSNGVPTASGNGSLSYDQPEGFAGYPGLGNILVANIGWSDDPSVSMCYDGNLVNGKWAGDRIDVRLFEDIEEEISAEGWADDTRKQAKRLYDIWLEDGDGRGEFPEEPDTHGFE
;
A
#
# COMPACT_ATOMS: atom_id res chain seq x y z
N MET A 1 -2.42 -23.73 -9.84
CA MET A 1 -3.00 -23.39 -8.52
C MET A 1 -2.32 -22.13 -8.05
N GLY A 2 -3.04 -21.26 -7.33
CA GLY A 2 -2.54 -19.97 -6.88
C GLY A 2 -2.58 -19.85 -5.38
N GLN A 3 -1.67 -19.05 -4.84
CA GLN A 3 -1.69 -18.68 -3.42
C GLN A 3 -2.71 -17.55 -3.17
N TYR A 4 -3.24 -17.49 -1.96
CA TYR A 4 -4.11 -16.41 -1.51
C TYR A 4 -3.28 -15.33 -0.82
N TRP A 5 -3.67 -14.08 -1.02
CA TRP A 5 -2.96 -12.94 -0.44
C TRP A 5 -3.83 -12.14 0.53
N LYS A 6 -3.18 -11.36 1.38
CA LYS A 6 -3.82 -10.39 2.28
C LYS A 6 -2.90 -9.21 2.54
N PHE A 7 -3.47 -8.03 2.76
CA PHE A 7 -2.69 -6.89 3.24
C PHE A 7 -2.57 -6.94 4.74
N VAL A 8 -1.37 -6.66 5.25
CA VAL A 8 -1.04 -6.68 6.67
C VAL A 8 -0.34 -5.39 7.05
N ASN A 9 -0.84 -4.77 8.11
CA ASN A 9 -0.18 -3.69 8.82
C ASN A 9 0.57 -4.30 10.01
N ILE A 10 1.90 -4.29 9.92
CA ILE A 10 2.79 -4.91 10.91
C ILE A 10 2.75 -4.11 12.23
N ASP A 11 2.76 -2.78 12.14
CA ASP A 11 2.81 -1.90 13.32
C ASP A 11 1.55 -2.02 14.18
N LYS A 12 0.37 -2.21 13.56
CA LYS A 12 -0.92 -2.29 14.26
C LYS A 12 -1.42 -3.70 14.49
N ARG A 13 -0.75 -4.73 13.95
CA ARG A 13 -1.23 -6.13 13.91
C ARG A 13 -2.65 -6.22 13.36
N GLN A 14 -2.84 -5.67 12.16
CA GLN A 14 -4.13 -5.68 11.49
C GLN A 14 -3.96 -6.30 10.11
N ASP A 15 -5.00 -6.98 9.65
CA ASP A 15 -5.05 -7.48 8.28
C ASP A 15 -6.42 -7.21 7.63
N THR A 16 -6.48 -7.36 6.32
CA THR A 16 -7.73 -7.22 5.55
C THR A 16 -8.50 -8.52 5.39
N GLY A 17 -8.08 -9.61 6.05
CA GLY A 17 -8.53 -10.97 5.75
C GLY A 17 -8.03 -11.47 4.38
N HIS A 18 -8.37 -12.71 4.03
CA HIS A 18 -8.05 -13.27 2.71
C HIS A 18 -8.88 -12.59 1.64
N LEU A 19 -8.20 -11.87 0.75
CA LEU A 19 -8.84 -11.03 -0.25
C LEU A 19 -8.94 -11.72 -1.62
N GLY A 20 -8.10 -12.71 -1.92
CA GLY A 20 -8.13 -13.40 -3.21
C GLY A 20 -6.74 -13.86 -3.68
N LYS A 21 -6.60 -14.09 -4.99
CA LYS A 21 -5.32 -14.32 -5.69
C LYS A 21 -4.72 -13.01 -6.20
N MET A 22 -3.40 -12.93 -6.41
CA MET A 22 -2.71 -11.68 -6.80
C MET A 22 -3.38 -10.92 -7.96
N GLY A 23 -3.75 -11.62 -9.04
CA GLY A 23 -4.44 -11.01 -10.18
C GLY A 23 -5.81 -10.43 -9.83
N GLU A 24 -6.51 -11.00 -8.83
CA GLU A 24 -7.75 -10.42 -8.32
C GLU A 24 -7.44 -9.05 -7.71
N PHE A 25 -6.45 -8.90 -6.81
CA PHE A 25 -6.06 -7.58 -6.24
C PHE A 25 -5.66 -6.54 -7.29
N PHE A 26 -5.00 -7.01 -8.34
CA PHE A 26 -4.44 -6.15 -9.36
C PHE A 26 -5.53 -5.65 -10.31
N PHE A 27 -6.53 -6.48 -10.62
CA PHE A 27 -7.57 -6.13 -11.58
C PHE A 27 -8.96 -5.89 -10.96
N SER A 28 -9.07 -5.92 -9.64
CA SER A 28 -10.28 -5.60 -8.89
C SER A 28 -10.15 -4.27 -8.13
N GLY A 29 -11.26 -3.85 -7.51
CA GLY A 29 -11.34 -2.63 -6.71
C GLY A 29 -10.61 -2.72 -5.36
N GLU A 30 -10.02 -3.87 -5.01
CA GLU A 30 -9.49 -4.16 -3.68
C GLU A 30 -8.25 -3.33 -3.36
N SER A 31 -7.44 -3.00 -4.37
CA SER A 31 -6.34 -2.04 -4.26
C SER A 31 -6.81 -0.67 -3.76
N THR A 32 -8.05 -0.28 -4.07
CA THR A 32 -8.65 0.98 -3.60
C THR A 32 -8.82 1.02 -2.08
N THR A 33 -9.16 -0.12 -1.45
CA THR A 33 -9.35 -0.19 0.00
C THR A 33 -8.03 0.08 0.73
N LEU A 34 -6.94 -0.52 0.24
CA LEU A 34 -5.59 -0.27 0.78
C LEU A 34 -5.18 1.20 0.60
N MET A 35 -5.45 1.78 -0.57
CA MET A 35 -5.16 3.18 -0.82
C MET A 35 -5.85 4.09 0.21
N TYR A 36 -7.12 3.88 0.53
CA TYR A 36 -7.80 4.68 1.55
C TYR A 36 -7.27 4.46 2.97
N LEU A 37 -6.74 3.27 3.31
CA LEU A 37 -6.11 3.06 4.61
C LEU A 37 -4.80 3.87 4.74
N LEU A 38 -4.08 4.08 3.64
CA LEU A 38 -2.77 4.72 3.61
C LEU A 38 -2.80 6.21 3.30
N ALA A 39 -3.92 6.70 2.75
CA ALA A 39 -4.06 8.07 2.34
C ALA A 39 -4.47 8.99 3.48
N LEU A 40 -3.66 10.02 3.73
CA LEU A 40 -4.08 11.12 4.59
C LEU A 40 -5.07 12.00 3.81
N PRO A 41 -6.28 12.23 4.33
CA PRO A 41 -7.30 13.01 3.62
C PRO A 41 -6.88 14.48 3.50
N ALA A 42 -7.20 15.12 2.37
CA ALA A 42 -6.94 16.54 2.10
C ALA A 42 -7.56 17.47 3.14
N VAL A 43 -8.71 17.06 3.67
CA VAL A 43 -9.45 17.74 4.73
C VAL A 43 -9.92 16.71 5.76
N PRO A 44 -10.04 17.05 7.05
CA PRO A 44 -10.49 16.12 8.07
C PRO A 44 -11.84 15.48 7.72
N LEU A 45 -11.90 14.15 7.79
CA LEU A 45 -13.14 13.40 7.58
C LEU A 45 -14.08 13.61 8.77
N LYS A 46 -15.29 14.07 8.49
CA LYS A 46 -16.32 14.22 9.52
C LYS A 46 -16.88 12.85 9.89
N ASN A 47 -17.09 12.60 11.18
CA ASN A 47 -17.73 11.39 11.70
C ASN A 47 -17.03 10.05 11.39
N ALA A 48 -15.79 10.03 10.89
CA ALA A 48 -15.09 8.77 10.59
C ALA A 48 -14.83 7.90 11.85
N THR A 49 -14.81 8.50 13.04
CA THR A 49 -14.57 7.81 14.33
C THR A 49 -15.81 7.13 14.92
N SER A 50 -17.03 7.51 14.49
CA SER A 50 -18.26 6.91 15.04
C SER A 50 -18.45 5.45 14.61
N ASP A 51 -17.78 5.03 13.54
CA ASP A 51 -17.82 3.66 13.01
C ASP A 51 -16.86 2.68 13.68
N LEU A 52 -15.90 3.17 14.49
CA LEU A 52 -14.82 2.38 15.09
C LEU A 52 -15.32 1.20 15.94
N ALA A 53 -16.51 1.33 16.54
CA ALA A 53 -17.11 0.33 17.42
C ALA A 53 -17.46 -1.01 16.74
N ARG A 54 -17.43 -1.09 15.40
CA ARG A 54 -17.77 -2.32 14.63
C ARG A 54 -16.58 -2.94 13.89
N GLY A 55 -15.36 -2.70 14.38
CA GLY A 55 -14.13 -3.22 13.73
C GLY A 55 -13.74 -2.47 12.45
N ALA A 56 -14.43 -1.36 12.14
CA ALA A 56 -14.05 -0.48 11.04
C ALA A 56 -12.78 0.29 11.39
N GLN A 57 -12.00 0.68 10.38
CA GLN A 57 -10.87 1.58 10.54
C GLN A 57 -11.09 2.88 9.77
N PRO A 58 -10.72 4.04 10.33
CA PRO A 58 -10.84 5.29 9.60
C PRO A 58 -9.84 5.28 8.44
N ALA A 59 -10.22 5.91 7.33
CA ALA A 59 -9.27 6.15 6.25
C ALA A 59 -8.05 6.95 6.76
N GLY A 60 -6.87 6.65 6.21
CA GLY A 60 -5.57 7.17 6.66
C GLY A 60 -5.02 6.52 7.93
N SER A 61 -5.73 5.58 8.55
CA SER A 61 -5.29 4.96 9.82
C SER A 61 -4.03 4.10 9.73
N TRP A 62 -3.60 3.72 8.53
CA TRP A 62 -2.37 2.97 8.26
C TRP A 62 -1.27 3.86 7.66
N ALA A 63 -1.52 5.15 7.46
CA ALA A 63 -0.55 6.07 6.88
C ALA A 63 0.73 6.12 7.72
N GLY A 64 1.87 5.81 7.08
CA GLY A 64 3.20 5.81 7.70
C GLY A 64 3.60 4.51 8.39
N ASP A 65 2.71 3.53 8.43
CA ASP A 65 2.98 2.22 9.02
C ASP A 65 3.70 1.28 8.06
N ARG A 66 4.30 0.21 8.61
CA ARG A 66 4.89 -0.88 7.84
C ARG A 66 3.83 -1.79 7.22
N ILE A 67 3.80 -1.84 5.89
CA ILE A 67 2.78 -2.57 5.12
C ILE A 67 3.40 -3.69 4.29
N ILE A 68 2.72 -4.83 4.23
CA ILE A 68 3.12 -5.99 3.43
C ILE A 68 1.89 -6.68 2.83
N CYS A 69 1.99 -7.18 1.61
CA CYS A 69 1.01 -8.07 1.01
C CYS A 69 1.55 -9.50 1.12
N LEU A 70 1.03 -10.28 2.09
CA LEU A 70 1.53 -11.62 2.38
C LEU A 70 0.73 -12.66 1.60
N GLY A 71 1.46 -13.57 0.95
CA GLY A 71 0.90 -14.82 0.44
C GLY A 71 0.75 -15.85 1.55
N ASP A 72 -0.23 -16.75 1.42
CA ASP A 72 -0.48 -17.83 2.38
C ASP A 72 0.57 -18.96 2.35
N TYR A 73 1.54 -18.88 1.44
CA TYR A 73 2.75 -19.71 1.41
C TYR A 73 4.02 -18.98 1.88
N ALA A 74 3.87 -17.84 2.57
CA ALA A 74 5.00 -17.17 3.21
C ALA A 74 5.40 -17.89 4.51
N ASP A 75 6.60 -18.48 4.51
CA ASP A 75 7.26 -19.08 5.67
C ASP A 75 8.30 -18.12 6.28
N SER A 76 8.79 -17.16 5.49
CA SER A 76 9.83 -16.21 5.87
C SER A 76 9.34 -14.76 5.85
N TRP A 77 10.12 -13.87 6.47
CA TRP A 77 9.92 -12.43 6.43
C TRP A 77 10.96 -11.73 5.55
N PRO A 78 10.64 -10.59 4.94
CA PRO A 78 11.67 -9.77 4.31
C PRO A 78 12.69 -9.33 5.37
N LYS A 79 13.97 -9.49 5.03
CA LYS A 79 15.08 -9.30 5.97
C LYS A 79 15.01 -7.94 6.67
N GLY A 80 14.97 -7.97 8.00
CA GLY A 80 14.98 -6.77 8.85
C GLY A 80 13.69 -5.96 8.84
N LYS A 81 12.58 -6.49 8.30
CA LYS A 81 11.28 -5.80 8.30
C LYS A 81 10.41 -6.11 9.50
N VAL A 82 10.60 -7.29 10.09
CA VAL A 82 9.95 -7.71 11.32
C VAL A 82 11.03 -7.97 12.37
N LEU A 83 10.78 -7.47 13.57
CA LEU A 83 11.64 -7.57 14.75
C LEU A 83 10.93 -8.41 15.82
N ALA A 84 11.69 -9.00 16.74
CA ALA A 84 11.11 -9.76 17.86
C ALA A 84 10.15 -8.90 18.73
N THR A 85 10.40 -7.59 18.80
CA THR A 85 9.53 -6.61 19.48
C THR A 85 8.15 -6.51 18.83
N ASP A 86 8.02 -6.81 17.54
CA ASP A 86 6.74 -6.77 16.82
C ASP A 86 5.78 -7.86 17.26
N PHE A 87 6.18 -8.76 18.16
CA PHE A 87 5.36 -9.79 18.78
C PHE A 87 5.05 -9.55 20.26
N GLN A 88 5.64 -8.53 20.89
CA GLN A 88 5.36 -8.18 22.29
C GLN A 88 3.97 -7.54 22.43
N PRO A 89 3.15 -7.82 23.45
CA PRO A 89 1.83 -7.20 23.58
C PRO A 89 1.91 -5.68 23.38
N LEU A 90 1.02 -5.11 22.54
CA LEU A 90 0.90 -3.66 22.45
C LEU A 90 0.58 -3.15 23.85
N GLU A 91 1.41 -2.29 24.41
CA GLU A 91 1.21 -1.77 25.77
C GLU A 91 -0.21 -1.20 25.87
N ALA A 92 -0.99 -1.72 26.81
CA ALA A 92 -2.31 -1.18 27.09
C ALA A 92 -2.14 0.30 27.53
N PRO A 93 -3.09 1.19 27.22
CA PRO A 93 -3.02 2.57 27.69
C PRO A 93 -2.86 2.58 29.21
N GLU A 94 -1.84 3.30 29.69
CA GLU A 94 -1.32 3.27 31.06
C GLU A 94 -2.43 3.33 32.12
N GLU A 95 -2.70 2.20 32.78
CA GLU A 95 -3.13 2.20 34.17
C GLU A 95 -1.90 1.88 35.03
N ASN A 96 -1.59 2.82 35.93
CA ASN A 96 -0.49 2.79 36.89
C ASN A 96 -0.18 1.38 37.44
N ASN A 97 1.02 0.85 37.20
CA ASN A 97 2.08 0.68 38.21
C ASN A 97 3.07 -0.47 37.96
N VAL A 98 4.32 -0.15 38.35
CA VAL A 98 5.41 -0.97 38.88
C VAL A 98 6.31 -1.70 37.87
N GLU A 99 7.55 -1.19 37.82
CA GLU A 99 8.74 -1.77 37.23
C GLU A 99 8.93 -3.25 37.58
N GLN A 100 9.29 -4.06 36.58
CA GLN A 100 10.16 -5.22 36.82
C GLN A 100 11.03 -5.53 35.60
N GLY A 101 12.33 -5.34 35.79
CA GLY A 101 13.37 -6.32 35.47
C GLY A 101 13.56 -6.67 34.00
N GLY A 102 14.56 -6.05 33.38
CA GLY A 102 15.05 -6.44 32.06
C GLY A 102 15.51 -7.89 31.97
N LYS A 103 15.38 -8.45 30.76
CA LYS A 103 16.19 -9.57 30.28
C LYS A 103 16.50 -9.39 28.79
N THR A 104 17.80 -9.48 28.55
CA THR A 104 18.53 -9.34 27.31
C THR A 104 18.21 -10.42 26.27
N SER A 105 18.22 -9.99 25.00
CA SER A 105 18.53 -10.71 23.76
C SER A 105 18.36 -12.23 23.76
N LYS A 106 17.30 -12.70 23.09
CA LYS A 106 17.28 -14.01 22.44
C LYS A 106 17.16 -13.83 20.93
N ASP A 107 17.85 -14.72 20.26
CA ASP A 107 18.29 -14.66 18.87
C ASP A 107 17.15 -14.60 17.85
N ALA A 108 17.50 -14.23 16.61
CA ALA A 108 16.59 -14.10 15.46
C ALA A 108 15.82 -15.38 15.08
N ASP A 109 16.08 -16.52 15.73
CA ASP A 109 15.44 -17.82 15.49
C ASP A 109 14.04 -17.96 16.13
N ASP A 110 13.60 -17.01 16.94
CA ASP A 110 12.29 -17.03 17.62
C ASP A 110 11.23 -16.10 16.98
N LEU A 111 11.48 -15.59 15.77
CA LEU A 111 10.47 -14.81 15.04
C LEU A 111 9.31 -15.74 14.68
N LYS A 112 8.07 -15.38 15.07
CA LYS A 112 6.91 -16.17 14.66
C LYS A 112 6.79 -16.16 13.14
N SER A 113 6.30 -17.27 12.59
CA SER A 113 6.05 -17.37 11.14
C SER A 113 5.06 -16.28 10.69
N PRO A 114 5.07 -15.91 9.40
CA PRO A 114 4.03 -15.03 8.85
C PRO A 114 2.60 -15.51 9.17
N SER A 115 2.35 -16.82 9.08
CA SER A 115 1.05 -17.41 9.46
C SER A 115 0.71 -17.13 10.92
N ASP A 116 1.61 -17.48 11.85
CA ASP A 116 1.41 -17.26 13.29
C ASP A 116 1.19 -15.79 13.65
N PHE A 117 1.83 -14.87 12.93
CA PHE A 117 1.60 -13.44 13.11
C PHE A 117 0.20 -13.05 12.65
N THR A 118 -0.21 -13.49 11.45
CA THR A 118 -1.51 -13.14 10.90
C THR A 118 -2.68 -13.74 11.67
N ASP A 119 -2.51 -14.92 12.30
CA ASP A 119 -3.52 -15.50 13.19
C ASP A 119 -3.78 -14.65 14.45
N GLN A 120 -2.84 -13.78 14.80
CA GLN A 120 -2.96 -12.83 15.92
C GLN A 120 -3.38 -11.42 15.45
N CYS A 121 -3.44 -11.18 14.13
CA CYS A 121 -3.89 -9.92 13.61
C CYS A 121 -5.39 -9.73 13.85
N ARG A 122 -5.78 -8.49 14.12
CA ARG A 122 -7.18 -8.11 14.07
C ARG A 122 -7.59 -7.87 12.62
N THR A 123 -8.42 -8.75 12.09
CA THR A 123 -9.00 -8.56 10.76
C THR A 123 -9.95 -7.36 10.72
N LEU A 124 -9.74 -6.50 9.73
CA LEU A 124 -10.58 -5.34 9.49
C LEU A 124 -11.90 -5.75 8.85
N SER A 125 -13.01 -5.18 9.31
CA SER A 125 -14.33 -5.43 8.72
C SER A 125 -14.63 -4.52 7.53
N ARG A 126 -14.21 -3.25 7.61
CA ARG A 126 -14.36 -2.23 6.57
C ARG A 126 -13.51 -0.99 6.84
N VAL A 127 -13.33 -0.15 5.83
CA VAL A 127 -12.83 1.22 5.99
C VAL A 127 -14.00 2.18 6.20
N SER A 128 -13.91 3.05 7.22
CA SER A 128 -14.82 4.17 7.42
C SER A 128 -14.26 5.40 6.73
N TYR A 129 -15.01 5.88 5.74
CA TYR A 129 -14.65 7.05 4.95
C TYR A 129 -15.22 8.35 5.54
N GLY A 130 -16.01 8.28 6.62
CA GLY A 130 -16.76 9.42 7.14
C GLY A 130 -17.66 10.09 6.09
N GLU A 131 -18.09 11.32 6.39
CA GLU A 131 -18.73 12.22 5.44
C GLU A 131 -17.70 13.08 4.69
N GLY A 132 -18.04 13.50 3.47
CA GLY A 132 -17.18 14.41 2.69
C GLY A 132 -16.06 13.72 1.91
N LYS A 133 -16.16 12.40 1.67
CA LYS A 133 -15.16 11.60 0.93
C LYS A 133 -14.66 12.27 -0.36
N ALA A 134 -15.55 12.80 -1.19
CA ALA A 134 -15.17 13.44 -2.46
C ALA A 134 -14.31 14.71 -2.27
N ILE A 135 -14.49 15.43 -1.16
CA ILE A 135 -13.71 16.64 -0.82
C ILE A 135 -12.37 16.24 -0.20
N ALA A 136 -12.35 15.16 0.58
CA ALA A 136 -11.15 14.64 1.22
C ALA A 136 -10.21 13.91 0.25
N TYR A 137 -10.76 13.36 -0.84
CA TYR A 137 -10.02 12.63 -1.88
C TYR A 137 -10.34 13.19 -3.27
N PRO A 138 -9.93 14.45 -3.56
CA PRO A 138 -10.13 15.08 -4.85
C PRO A 138 -9.42 14.29 -5.97
N LEU A 139 -10.10 14.14 -7.11
CA LEU A 139 -9.60 13.41 -8.28
C LEU A 139 -8.76 14.30 -9.21
N ASP A 140 -8.99 15.61 -9.15
CA ASP A 140 -8.37 16.65 -9.96
C ASP A 140 -7.01 17.12 -9.41
N ARG A 141 -6.51 16.49 -8.35
CA ARG A 141 -5.25 16.84 -7.69
C ARG A 141 -4.22 15.72 -7.80
N VAL A 142 -2.94 16.11 -7.74
CA VAL A 142 -1.82 15.16 -7.77
C VAL A 142 -1.65 14.53 -6.39
N TRP A 143 -1.85 13.22 -6.35
CA TRP A 143 -1.55 12.39 -5.19
C TRP A 143 -0.19 11.74 -5.33
N VAL A 144 0.45 11.45 -4.21
CA VAL A 144 1.79 10.90 -4.15
C VAL A 144 1.80 9.70 -3.23
N LEU A 145 2.15 8.54 -3.79
CA LEU A 145 2.47 7.34 -3.04
C LEU A 145 3.92 7.44 -2.57
N ARG A 146 4.16 7.43 -1.26
CA ARG A 146 5.49 7.61 -0.68
C ARG A 146 5.95 6.36 0.03
N ASN A 147 7.19 5.95 -0.24
CA ASN A 147 7.90 5.01 0.59
C ASN A 147 8.84 5.78 1.52
N LEU A 148 8.40 5.96 2.77
CA LEU A 148 9.08 6.75 3.78
C LEU A 148 10.42 6.12 4.20
N THR A 149 10.52 4.79 4.12
CA THR A 149 11.75 4.04 4.48
C THR A 149 12.87 4.29 3.49
N LYS A 150 12.52 4.42 2.20
CA LYS A 150 13.49 4.60 1.12
C LYS A 150 13.63 6.05 0.64
N LYS A 151 12.77 6.96 1.12
CA LYS A 151 12.69 8.35 0.66
C LYS A 151 12.50 8.45 -0.86
N ILE A 152 11.55 7.65 -1.37
CA ILE A 152 11.14 7.67 -2.78
C ILE A 152 9.64 7.88 -2.89
N TYR A 153 9.20 8.41 -4.03
CA TYR A 153 7.80 8.71 -4.26
C TYR A 153 7.35 8.46 -5.70
N VAL A 154 6.03 8.32 -5.89
CA VAL A 154 5.37 8.15 -7.19
C VAL A 154 4.19 9.10 -7.27
N ARG A 155 4.15 9.95 -8.31
CA ARG A 155 3.09 10.92 -8.56
C ARG A 155 1.97 10.31 -9.39
N SER A 156 0.71 10.55 -9.02
CA SER A 156 -0.45 10.04 -9.75
C SER A 156 -0.53 10.56 -11.19
N ASN A 157 -0.08 11.79 -11.44
CA ASN A 157 -0.11 12.39 -12.78
C ASN A 157 1.00 11.88 -13.72
N GLY A 158 1.98 11.16 -13.21
CA GLY A 158 2.98 10.46 -14.03
C GLY A 158 2.70 8.95 -14.18
N VAL A 159 1.49 8.51 -13.80
CA VAL A 159 1.02 7.14 -13.99
C VAL A 159 -0.14 7.15 -14.98
N PRO A 160 -0.02 6.48 -16.14
CA PRO A 160 -1.09 6.46 -17.13
C PRO A 160 -2.21 5.51 -16.70
N THR A 161 -3.45 5.87 -17.02
CA THR A 161 -4.66 5.10 -16.66
C THR A 161 -5.31 4.49 -17.90
N ALA A 162 -6.13 3.46 -17.69
CA ALA A 162 -6.78 2.74 -18.77
C ALA A 162 -7.95 3.55 -19.34
N SER A 163 -7.88 3.79 -20.64
CA SER A 163 -9.03 4.29 -21.40
C SER A 163 -9.98 3.13 -21.77
N GLY A 164 -11.20 3.45 -22.18
CA GLY A 164 -12.24 2.46 -22.51
C GLY A 164 -11.91 1.47 -23.63
N ASN A 165 -10.77 1.63 -24.32
CA ASN A 165 -10.28 0.72 -25.36
C ASN A 165 -9.14 -0.22 -24.88
N GLY A 166 -8.73 -0.13 -23.60
CA GLY A 166 -7.65 -0.91 -23.00
C GLY A 166 -6.24 -0.30 -23.09
N SER A 167 -6.04 0.79 -23.85
CA SER A 167 -4.75 1.51 -23.89
C SER A 167 -4.58 2.43 -22.69
N LEU A 168 -3.34 2.51 -22.19
CA LEU A 168 -2.97 3.43 -21.12
C LEU A 168 -2.65 4.82 -21.70
N SER A 169 -3.24 5.88 -21.12
CA SER A 169 -2.97 7.28 -21.50
C SER A 169 -2.97 8.22 -20.30
N TYR A 170 -2.62 9.49 -20.52
CA TYR A 170 -2.64 10.56 -19.51
C TYR A 170 -3.82 11.52 -19.68
N ASP A 171 -4.78 11.20 -20.56
CA ASP A 171 -5.85 12.13 -20.96
C ASP A 171 -6.88 12.38 -19.85
N GLN A 172 -6.92 11.51 -18.84
CA GLN A 172 -7.82 11.60 -17.70
C GLN A 172 -7.00 11.67 -16.41
N PRO A 173 -6.87 12.83 -15.76
CA PRO A 173 -6.30 12.91 -14.43
C PRO A 173 -7.29 12.26 -13.45
N GLU A 174 -7.11 10.98 -13.19
CA GLU A 174 -7.95 10.24 -12.24
C GLU A 174 -7.40 10.30 -10.81
N GLY A 175 -6.25 10.97 -10.62
CA GLY A 175 -5.66 11.30 -9.33
C GLY A 175 -5.59 10.10 -8.40
N PHE A 176 -6.37 10.15 -7.32
CA PHE A 176 -6.47 9.09 -6.32
C PHE A 176 -7.14 7.79 -6.82
N ALA A 177 -8.06 7.90 -7.78
CA ALA A 177 -8.94 6.81 -8.23
C ALA A 177 -8.50 6.19 -9.56
N GLY A 178 -7.29 6.51 -10.03
CA GLY A 178 -6.78 6.01 -11.31
C GLY A 178 -6.74 4.49 -11.41
N TYR A 179 -7.19 3.95 -12.54
CA TYR A 179 -7.14 2.51 -12.81
C TYR A 179 -6.55 2.17 -14.19
N PRO A 180 -5.45 1.38 -14.26
CA PRO A 180 -4.58 1.08 -13.14
C PRO A 180 -3.92 2.38 -12.61
N GLY A 181 -3.50 2.39 -11.34
CA GLY A 181 -2.97 3.61 -10.71
C GLY A 181 -2.02 3.36 -9.54
N LEU A 182 -1.98 4.31 -8.59
CA LEU A 182 -1.10 4.22 -7.42
C LEU A 182 -1.33 2.94 -6.59
N GLY A 183 -2.57 2.48 -6.48
CA GLY A 183 -2.90 1.23 -5.78
C GLY A 183 -2.24 0.02 -6.42
N ASN A 184 -2.25 -0.07 -7.74
CA ASN A 184 -1.59 -1.14 -8.50
C ASN A 184 -0.08 -1.09 -8.35
N ILE A 185 0.52 0.11 -8.41
CA ILE A 185 1.94 0.29 -8.16
C ILE A 185 2.30 -0.19 -6.76
N LEU A 186 1.50 0.17 -5.77
CA LEU A 186 1.72 -0.27 -4.40
C LEU A 186 1.73 -1.80 -4.31
N VAL A 187 0.67 -2.47 -4.79
CA VAL A 187 0.53 -3.93 -4.76
C VAL A 187 1.72 -4.61 -5.47
N ALA A 188 2.15 -4.10 -6.63
CA ALA A 188 3.32 -4.61 -7.35
C ALA A 188 4.62 -4.55 -6.53
N ASN A 189 4.71 -3.70 -5.52
CA ASN A 189 5.93 -3.46 -4.76
C ASN A 189 5.94 -4.05 -3.35
N ILE A 190 4.80 -4.48 -2.80
CA ILE A 190 4.70 -4.92 -1.38
C ILE A 190 4.46 -6.42 -1.18
N GLY A 191 4.36 -7.21 -2.27
CA GLY A 191 4.23 -8.66 -2.18
C GLY A 191 5.37 -9.31 -1.40
N TRP A 192 5.05 -10.33 -0.61
CA TRP A 192 6.00 -11.25 0.03
C TRP A 192 5.46 -12.68 0.11
N SER A 193 6.21 -13.65 -0.43
CA SER A 193 6.00 -15.09 -0.24
C SER A 193 7.26 -15.86 -0.62
N ASP A 194 7.44 -17.06 -0.08
CA ASP A 194 8.51 -17.97 -0.51
C ASP A 194 8.12 -18.75 -1.76
N ASP A 195 6.81 -18.83 -2.06
CA ASP A 195 6.27 -19.43 -3.29
C ASP A 195 6.05 -18.36 -4.38
N PRO A 196 6.58 -18.54 -5.60
CA PRO A 196 6.51 -17.53 -6.66
C PRO A 196 5.13 -17.43 -7.36
N SER A 197 4.14 -18.27 -7.03
CA SER A 197 2.89 -18.38 -7.78
C SER A 197 1.92 -17.22 -7.55
N VAL A 198 1.71 -16.37 -8.56
CA VAL A 198 0.78 -15.23 -8.47
C VAL A 198 -0.54 -15.44 -9.22
N SER A 199 -0.67 -16.54 -9.97
CA SER A 199 -1.81 -16.79 -10.87
C SER A 199 -2.05 -15.64 -11.87
N MET A 200 -0.95 -15.08 -12.35
CA MET A 200 -0.87 -14.04 -13.38
C MET A 200 0.07 -14.55 -14.48
N CYS A 201 -0.14 -14.11 -15.72
CA CYS A 201 0.72 -14.38 -16.88
C CYS A 201 2.02 -13.58 -16.84
N TYR A 202 2.03 -12.46 -16.12
CA TYR A 202 3.19 -11.60 -15.96
C TYR A 202 4.39 -12.37 -15.40
N ASP A 203 5.51 -12.34 -16.11
CA ASP A 203 6.71 -13.13 -15.77
C ASP A 203 7.64 -12.45 -14.75
N GLY A 204 7.41 -11.16 -14.51
CA GLY A 204 8.20 -10.36 -13.58
C GLY A 204 7.88 -10.66 -12.11
N ASN A 205 8.80 -10.28 -11.23
CA ASN A 205 8.66 -10.53 -9.81
C ASN A 205 7.56 -9.65 -9.18
N LEU A 206 6.48 -10.26 -8.71
CA LEU A 206 5.43 -9.64 -7.88
C LEU A 206 5.41 -10.18 -6.44
N VAL A 207 6.19 -11.23 -6.16
CA VAL A 207 6.17 -11.96 -4.90
C VAL A 207 7.17 -11.43 -3.89
N ASN A 208 8.35 -10.96 -4.31
CA ASN A 208 9.40 -10.46 -3.43
C ASN A 208 9.60 -8.97 -3.67
N GLY A 209 8.56 -8.20 -3.34
CA GLY A 209 8.47 -6.78 -3.57
C GLY A 209 9.50 -5.98 -2.79
N LYS A 210 10.13 -5.00 -3.44
CA LYS A 210 11.19 -4.18 -2.82
C LYS A 210 10.69 -3.30 -1.67
N TRP A 211 9.38 -3.09 -1.57
CA TRP A 211 8.73 -2.27 -0.54
C TRP A 211 7.98 -3.12 0.49
N ALA A 212 8.06 -4.45 0.42
CA ALA A 212 7.45 -5.33 1.40
C ALA A 212 7.96 -5.01 2.82
N GLY A 213 7.04 -4.65 3.71
CA GLY A 213 7.31 -4.26 5.09
C GLY A 213 7.92 -2.86 5.26
N ASP A 214 7.97 -2.03 4.21
CA ASP A 214 8.37 -0.63 4.32
C ASP A 214 7.24 0.25 4.87
N ARG A 215 7.61 1.42 5.39
CA ARG A 215 6.68 2.47 5.81
C ARG A 215 6.12 3.22 4.61
N ILE A 216 4.81 3.19 4.44
CA ILE A 216 4.11 3.74 3.26
C ILE A 216 3.02 4.73 3.70
N ASP A 217 2.89 5.85 2.97
CA ASP A 217 1.68 6.68 3.02
C ASP A 217 1.31 7.22 1.64
N VAL A 218 0.15 7.87 1.56
CA VAL A 218 -0.29 8.61 0.38
C VAL A 218 -0.73 10.00 0.79
N ARG A 219 -0.23 11.03 0.12
CA ARG A 219 -0.55 12.45 0.40
C ARG A 219 -0.71 13.25 -0.88
N LEU A 220 -1.31 14.43 -0.77
CA LEU A 220 -1.32 15.40 -1.87
C LEU A 220 0.07 15.99 -2.08
N PHE A 221 0.46 16.16 -3.35
CA PHE A 221 1.80 16.64 -3.69
C PHE A 221 2.06 18.06 -3.16
N GLU A 222 1.12 18.99 -3.34
CA GLU A 222 1.28 20.38 -2.89
C GLU A 222 1.48 20.53 -1.37
N ASP A 223 1.03 19.55 -0.57
CA ASP A 223 1.21 19.58 0.89
C ASP A 223 2.63 19.19 1.33
N ILE A 224 3.40 18.54 0.44
CA ILE A 224 4.67 17.87 0.75
C ILE A 224 5.78 18.15 -0.25
N GLU A 225 5.54 19.01 -1.25
CA GLU A 225 6.53 19.36 -2.28
C GLU A 225 7.78 19.99 -1.67
N GLU A 226 7.61 20.93 -0.74
CA GLU A 226 8.73 21.57 -0.03
C GLU A 226 9.52 20.55 0.81
N GLU A 227 8.83 19.62 1.50
CA GLU A 227 9.45 18.53 2.28
C GLU A 227 10.28 17.61 1.37
N ILE A 228 9.69 17.17 0.25
CA ILE A 228 10.34 16.29 -0.72
C ILE A 228 11.60 16.94 -1.30
N SER A 229 11.51 18.22 -1.66
CA SER A 229 12.62 18.99 -2.21
C SER A 229 13.73 19.20 -1.17
N ALA A 230 13.36 19.62 0.04
CA ALA A 230 14.32 19.90 1.12
C ALA A 230 15.06 18.65 1.61
N GLU A 231 14.38 17.51 1.66
CA GLU A 231 14.96 16.24 2.11
C GLU A 231 15.58 15.40 0.98
N GLY A 232 15.48 15.84 -0.28
CA GLY A 232 16.11 15.19 -1.43
C GLY A 232 15.52 13.82 -1.77
N TRP A 233 14.19 13.68 -1.72
CA TRP A 233 13.53 12.43 -2.09
C TRP A 233 13.67 12.15 -3.58
N ALA A 234 13.75 10.86 -3.95
CA ALA A 234 13.84 10.47 -5.36
C ALA A 234 12.46 10.21 -5.98
N ASP A 235 12.21 10.81 -7.14
CA ASP A 235 11.04 10.52 -7.97
C ASP A 235 11.25 9.17 -8.69
N ASP A 236 10.47 8.14 -8.31
CA ASP A 236 10.49 6.81 -8.94
C ASP A 236 9.31 6.63 -9.93
N THR A 237 8.58 7.71 -10.25
CA THR A 237 7.31 7.68 -10.99
C THR A 237 7.44 6.98 -12.33
N ARG A 238 8.34 7.43 -13.22
CA ARG A 238 8.47 6.87 -14.57
C ARG A 238 8.83 5.39 -14.56
N LYS A 239 9.71 4.98 -13.63
CA LYS A 239 10.13 3.58 -13.46
C LYS A 239 8.97 2.70 -13.01
N GLN A 240 8.16 3.19 -12.07
CA GLN A 240 7.00 2.45 -11.57
C GLN A 240 5.86 2.42 -12.60
N ALA A 241 5.63 3.52 -13.33
CA ALA A 241 4.67 3.58 -14.43
C ALA A 241 5.02 2.60 -15.56
N LYS A 242 6.31 2.49 -15.92
CA LYS A 242 6.77 1.50 -16.91
C LYS A 242 6.50 0.07 -16.45
N ARG A 243 6.86 -0.24 -15.20
CA ARG A 243 6.60 -1.56 -14.63
C ARG A 243 5.11 -1.90 -14.59
N LEU A 244 4.27 -0.93 -14.22
CA LEU A 244 2.82 -1.09 -14.24
C LEU A 244 2.29 -1.36 -15.65
N TYR A 245 2.80 -0.63 -16.64
CA TYR A 245 2.47 -0.85 -18.05
C TYR A 245 2.85 -2.27 -18.50
N ASP A 246 4.01 -2.79 -18.10
CA ASP A 246 4.44 -4.15 -18.48
C ASP A 246 3.49 -5.21 -17.89
N ILE A 247 3.08 -5.05 -16.63
CA ILE A 247 2.07 -5.92 -15.99
C ILE A 247 0.73 -5.83 -16.73
N TRP A 248 0.30 -4.62 -17.07
CA TRP A 248 -0.96 -4.36 -17.77
C TRP A 248 -1.00 -4.97 -19.18
N LEU A 249 0.14 -4.95 -19.89
CA LEU A 249 0.28 -5.50 -21.23
C LEU A 249 0.26 -7.03 -21.24
N GLU A 250 0.89 -7.66 -20.23
CA GLU A 250 1.03 -9.12 -20.19
C GLU A 250 -0.17 -9.84 -19.56
N ASP A 251 -0.83 -9.23 -18.57
CA ASP A 251 -1.86 -9.91 -17.78
C ASP A 251 -3.22 -9.19 -17.76
N GLY A 252 -3.31 -7.98 -18.31
CA GLY A 252 -4.55 -7.24 -18.50
C GLY A 252 -5.07 -7.28 -19.94
N ASP A 253 -6.08 -6.47 -20.23
CA ASP A 253 -6.56 -6.19 -21.59
C ASP A 253 -5.68 -5.14 -22.32
N GLY A 254 -4.43 -4.98 -21.88
CA GLY A 254 -3.53 -3.91 -22.32
C GLY A 254 -3.23 -3.92 -23.81
N ARG A 255 -3.23 -2.73 -24.41
CA ARG A 255 -2.89 -2.51 -25.83
C ARG A 255 -2.10 -1.22 -26.01
N GLY A 256 -1.36 -1.13 -27.11
CA GLY A 256 -0.62 0.07 -27.49
C GLY A 256 0.77 0.16 -26.87
N GLU A 257 1.48 1.26 -27.14
CA GLU A 257 2.84 1.53 -26.65
C GLU A 257 2.82 2.21 -25.28
N PHE A 258 3.95 2.18 -24.56
CA PHE A 258 4.08 2.90 -23.29
C PHE A 258 4.06 4.41 -23.55
N PRO A 259 3.06 5.16 -23.05
CA PRO A 259 2.90 6.57 -23.40
C PRO A 259 4.03 7.41 -22.79
N GLU A 260 4.45 8.46 -23.50
CA GLU A 260 5.35 9.46 -22.93
C GLU A 260 4.65 10.29 -21.87
N GLU A 261 5.36 10.55 -20.77
CA GLU A 261 4.85 11.41 -19.70
C GLU A 261 4.69 12.83 -20.24
N PRO A 262 3.55 13.52 -20.00
CA PRO A 262 3.36 14.89 -20.45
C PRO A 262 4.41 15.82 -19.83
N ASP A 263 4.92 16.76 -20.62
CA ASP A 263 5.75 17.83 -20.08
C ASP A 263 4.93 18.62 -19.04
N THR A 264 5.45 18.74 -17.82
CA THR A 264 4.78 19.40 -16.68
C THR A 264 4.53 20.91 -16.87
N HIS A 265 4.83 21.46 -18.05
CA HIS A 265 4.70 22.88 -18.38
C HIS A 265 3.33 23.25 -18.99
N GLY A 266 2.35 22.34 -18.98
CA GLY A 266 1.08 22.50 -19.71
C GLY A 266 -0.19 22.69 -18.89
N PHE A 267 -0.12 22.82 -17.56
CA PHE A 267 -1.29 23.11 -16.73
C PHE A 267 -1.28 24.59 -16.33
N GLU A 268 -1.57 25.47 -17.29
CA GLU A 268 -2.03 26.86 -17.05
C GLU A 268 -3.56 26.95 -17.15
#